data_AF-A0A5D3YIY1-F1
#
_entry.id   AF-A0A5D3YIY1-F1
#
_cell.length_a   1.000
_cell.length_b   1.000
_cell.length_c   1.000
_cell.angle_alpha   90.00
_cell.angle_beta   90.00
_cell.angle_gamma   90.00
#
_symmetry.space_group_name_H-M   'P 1'
#
loop_
_entity.id
_entity.type
_entity.pdbx_description
1 polymer ?
#
loop_
_entity_poly.entity_id
_entity_poly.type
_entity_poly.pdbx_seq_one_letter_code
_entity_poly.pdbx_strand_id
1 'polypeptide(L)'
;MAVTGQKMAKPSMSIDHLIAKVDEINRQYHDFNELHLSVDELGRLIRVNYKNEGDFEVSLTGWLDMGQVGTYLQNYQRMFCLDPNRLDHFFDMDDATEIIPISWLRPTRKRPMGIANGFTKMRQAYQGSIPRRNPISIRPNAEEKDLFDIIDGNSTYFVAKQIGMMSLPVVL
;
A
#
# COMPACT_ATOMS: atom_id res chain seq x y z
N MET A 1 -37.34 -18.91 43.06
CA MET A 1 -36.02 -18.27 42.98
C MET A 1 -35.74 -17.99 41.51
N ALA A 2 -35.76 -16.72 41.10
CA ALA A 2 -35.49 -16.32 39.72
C ALA A 2 -34.00 -15.99 39.57
N VAL A 3 -33.33 -16.66 38.64
CA VAL A 3 -31.94 -16.36 38.26
C VAL A 3 -31.99 -15.24 37.24
N THR A 4 -31.65 -14.03 37.68
CA THR A 4 -31.52 -12.86 36.82
C THR A 4 -30.27 -13.03 35.97
N GLY A 5 -30.44 -13.29 34.67
CA GLY A 5 -29.35 -13.41 33.72
C GLY A 5 -28.50 -12.14 33.69
N GLN A 6 -27.23 -12.26 34.10
CA GLN A 6 -26.23 -11.21 33.92
C GLN A 6 -26.08 -10.92 32.42
N LYS A 7 -26.43 -9.70 32.01
CA LYS A 7 -25.98 -9.14 30.74
C LYS A 7 -24.45 -9.10 30.78
N MET A 8 -23.79 -9.91 29.95
CA MET A 8 -22.38 -9.73 29.63
C MET A 8 -22.17 -8.31 29.08
N ALA A 9 -21.64 -7.42 29.90
CA ALA A 9 -21.08 -6.17 29.41
C ALA A 9 -19.84 -6.53 28.59
N LYS A 10 -19.87 -6.25 27.29
CA LYS A 10 -18.62 -6.23 26.48
C LYS A 10 -17.65 -5.31 27.22
N PRO A 11 -16.40 -5.72 27.48
CA PRO A 11 -15.44 -4.85 28.13
C PRO A 11 -15.30 -3.60 27.26
N SER A 12 -15.66 -2.44 27.80
CA SER A 12 -15.32 -1.17 27.19
C SER A 12 -13.80 -1.09 27.22
N MET A 13 -13.14 -1.41 26.10
CA MET A 13 -11.72 -1.11 25.95
C MET A 13 -11.55 0.38 26.26
N SER A 14 -10.68 0.73 27.21
CA SER A 14 -10.42 2.13 27.50
C SER A 14 -9.83 2.79 26.26
N ILE A 15 -10.08 4.09 26.11
CA ILE A 15 -9.54 4.88 25.00
C ILE A 15 -8.00 4.76 24.96
N ASP A 16 -7.34 4.75 26.12
CA ASP A 16 -5.88 4.58 26.20
C ASP A 16 -5.40 3.24 25.63
N HIS A 17 -6.17 2.16 25.83
CA HIS A 17 -5.84 0.85 25.26
C HIS A 17 -6.04 0.82 23.74
N LEU A 18 -7.02 1.57 23.23
CA LEU A 18 -7.22 1.75 21.78
C LEU A 18 -6.10 2.58 21.16
N ILE A 19 -5.73 3.69 21.79
CA ILE A 19 -4.60 4.53 21.38
C ILE A 19 -3.32 3.70 21.36
N ALA A 20 -3.03 2.94 22.43
CA ALA A 20 -1.83 2.10 22.49
C ALA A 20 -1.76 1.05 21.36
N LYS A 21 -2.90 0.45 20.98
CA LYS A 21 -2.98 -0.47 19.84
C LYS A 21 -2.77 0.26 18.51
N VAL A 22 -3.36 1.44 18.34
CA VAL A 22 -3.16 2.28 17.15
C VAL A 22 -1.69 2.68 17.03
N ASP A 23 -1.04 3.06 18.13
CA ASP A 23 0.38 3.39 18.18
C ASP A 23 1.28 2.18 17.90
N GLU A 24 0.91 0.99 18.36
CA GLU A 24 1.60 -0.25 18.01
C GLU A 24 1.49 -0.54 16.51
N ILE A 25 0.31 -0.40 15.92
CA ILE A 25 0.09 -0.55 14.47
C ILE A 25 0.88 0.52 13.69
N ASN A 26 0.81 1.77 14.12
CA ASN A 26 1.57 2.86 13.52
C ASN A 26 3.07 2.52 13.56
N ARG A 27 3.62 2.07 14.68
CA ARG A 27 5.04 1.66 14.79
C ARG A 27 5.43 0.45 13.94
N GLN A 28 4.55 -0.54 13.80
CA GLN A 28 4.87 -1.77 13.07
C GLN A 28 4.87 -1.61 11.54
N TYR A 29 4.05 -0.69 11.00
CA TYR A 29 3.76 -0.66 9.56
C TYR A 29 4.13 0.65 8.85
N HIS A 30 4.57 1.71 9.55
CA HIS A 30 4.64 3.07 8.96
C HIS A 30 6.00 3.64 8.61
N ASP A 31 7.10 2.89 8.72
CA ASP A 31 8.38 3.34 8.15
C ASP A 31 8.34 3.43 6.61
N PHE A 32 7.32 2.85 5.95
CA PHE A 32 7.27 2.74 4.49
C PHE A 32 6.40 3.77 3.76
N ASN A 33 5.47 4.50 4.40
CA ASN A 33 4.47 5.29 3.65
C ASN A 33 3.94 6.57 4.30
N GLU A 34 4.52 7.08 5.38
CA GLU A 34 4.09 8.35 6.01
C GLU A 34 2.59 8.40 6.40
N LEU A 35 1.92 7.26 6.43
CA LEU A 35 0.52 7.14 6.81
C LEU A 35 0.41 7.35 8.34
N HIS A 36 -0.76 7.70 8.86
CA HIS A 36 -0.98 7.80 10.30
C HIS A 36 -2.44 7.52 10.62
N LEU A 37 -2.68 6.59 11.55
CA LEU A 37 -4.01 6.33 12.09
C LEU A 37 -4.21 7.18 13.34
N SER A 38 -5.34 7.88 13.44
CA SER A 38 -5.75 8.62 14.65
C SER A 38 -7.17 8.26 15.07
N VAL A 39 -7.43 8.27 16.37
CA VAL A 39 -8.76 8.06 16.95
C VAL A 39 -9.37 9.39 17.39
N ASP A 40 -10.70 9.49 17.33
CA ASP A 40 -11.41 10.63 17.90
C ASP A 40 -11.35 10.65 19.44
N GLU A 41 -11.78 11.76 20.05
CA GLU A 41 -11.75 11.99 21.50
C GLU A 41 -12.55 10.94 22.30
N LEU A 42 -13.42 10.19 21.63
CA LEU A 42 -14.29 9.18 22.24
C LEU A 42 -13.84 7.74 21.94
N GLY A 43 -12.78 7.55 21.15
CA GLY A 43 -12.29 6.24 20.69
C GLY A 43 -13.29 5.49 19.81
N ARG A 44 -14.23 6.19 19.17
CA ARG A 44 -15.34 5.63 18.36
C ARG A 44 -15.07 5.68 16.87
N LEU A 45 -14.20 6.58 16.44
CA LEU A 45 -13.89 6.80 15.04
C LEU A 45 -12.39 6.78 14.80
N ILE A 46 -11.97 6.23 13.66
CA ILE A 46 -10.57 6.29 13.18
C ILE A 46 -10.49 7.12 11.91
N ARG A 47 -9.45 7.95 11.82
CA ARG A 47 -9.05 8.69 10.62
C ARG A 47 -7.70 8.20 10.13
N VAL A 48 -7.57 8.11 8.81
CA VAL A 48 -6.31 7.75 8.15
C VAL A 48 -5.79 8.97 7.41
N ASN A 49 -4.58 9.36 7.78
CA ASN A 49 -3.86 10.46 7.16
C ASN A 49 -2.60 9.93 6.47
N TYR A 50 -2.03 10.72 5.57
CA TYR A 50 -0.65 10.57 5.09
C TYR A 50 0.05 11.91 5.15
N LYS A 51 1.36 11.90 5.38
CA LYS A 51 2.20 13.07 5.11
C LYS A 51 2.65 13.04 3.65
N ASN A 52 2.73 14.22 3.06
CA ASN A 52 3.26 14.40 1.71
C ASN A 52 4.71 14.89 1.77
N GLU A 53 5.39 14.98 0.61
CA GLU A 53 6.78 15.47 0.48
C GLU A 53 7.02 16.89 1.08
N GLY A 54 6.00 17.59 1.55
CA GLY A 54 6.08 18.87 2.27
C GLY A 54 5.70 18.81 3.76
N ASP A 55 5.68 17.62 4.38
CA ASP A 55 5.28 17.36 5.77
C ASP A 55 3.83 17.71 6.13
N PHE A 56 2.96 17.97 5.14
CA PHE A 56 1.55 18.26 5.40
C PHE A 56 0.76 16.98 5.54
N GLU A 57 0.03 16.88 6.65
CA GLU A 57 -0.87 15.76 6.92
C GLU A 57 -2.19 15.93 6.16
N VAL A 58 -2.46 14.99 5.26
CA VAL A 58 -3.65 15.00 4.38
C VAL A 58 -4.49 13.76 4.68
N SER A 59 -5.80 13.96 4.82
CA SER A 59 -6.78 12.88 5.03
C SER A 59 -6.90 12.01 3.79
N LEU A 60 -6.71 10.70 3.91
CA LEU A 60 -7.04 9.75 2.83
C LEU A 60 -8.50 9.31 2.87
N THR A 61 -9.09 9.30 4.05
CA THR A 61 -10.48 8.93 4.27
C THR A 61 -11.18 9.95 5.16
N GLY A 62 -12.51 9.89 5.22
CA GLY A 62 -13.26 10.45 6.34
C GLY A 62 -13.09 9.62 7.63
N TRP A 63 -13.83 10.00 8.67
CA TRP A 63 -13.93 9.24 9.92
C TRP A 63 -14.67 7.91 9.71
N LEU A 64 -14.07 6.81 10.17
CA LEU A 64 -14.59 5.44 10.07
C LEU A 64 -15.06 4.94 11.43
N ASP A 65 -16.22 4.29 11.50
CA ASP A 65 -16.74 3.67 12.75
C ASP A 65 -15.87 2.48 13.21
N MET A 66 -15.67 2.30 14.52
CA MET A 66 -14.89 1.19 15.08
C MET A 66 -15.38 -0.21 14.67
N GLY A 67 -16.68 -0.39 14.41
CA GLY A 67 -17.23 -1.62 13.81
C GLY A 67 -16.79 -1.84 12.36
N GLN A 68 -16.52 -0.75 11.63
CA GLN A 68 -15.91 -0.78 10.30
C GLN A 68 -14.39 -0.89 10.40
N VAL A 69 -13.76 -0.42 11.49
CA VAL A 69 -12.32 -0.51 11.74
C VAL A 69 -11.82 -1.94 11.78
N GLY A 70 -12.56 -2.90 12.33
CA GLY A 70 -12.15 -4.32 12.28
C GLY A 70 -12.05 -4.85 10.84
N THR A 71 -13.01 -4.45 10.00
CA THR A 71 -13.00 -4.76 8.55
C THR A 71 -11.93 -3.95 7.83
N TYR A 72 -11.71 -2.69 8.22
CA TYR A 72 -10.67 -1.82 7.68
C TYR A 72 -9.28 -2.32 8.05
N LEU A 73 -9.00 -2.71 9.29
CA LEU A 73 -7.75 -3.28 9.76
C LEU A 73 -7.48 -4.64 9.14
N GLN A 74 -8.49 -5.49 8.95
CA GLN A 74 -8.32 -6.69 8.12
C GLN A 74 -8.05 -6.33 6.66
N ASN A 75 -8.72 -5.31 6.12
CA ASN A 75 -8.47 -4.81 4.78
C ASN A 75 -7.13 -4.06 4.66
N TYR A 76 -6.59 -3.52 5.75
CA TYR A 76 -5.34 -2.78 5.91
C TYR A 76 -4.19 -3.77 6.04
N GLN A 77 -4.34 -4.80 6.88
CA GLN A 77 -3.49 -6.00 6.87
C GLN A 77 -3.48 -6.62 5.46
N ARG A 78 -4.64 -6.73 4.79
CA ARG A 78 -4.72 -7.10 3.35
C ARG A 78 -4.23 -6.01 2.36
N MET A 79 -4.05 -4.76 2.78
CA MET A 79 -3.44 -3.66 1.99
C MET A 79 -1.93 -3.72 2.03
N PHE A 80 -1.34 -4.16 3.15
CA PHE A 80 0.09 -4.15 3.41
C PHE A 80 0.77 -5.52 3.33
N CYS A 81 0.02 -6.62 3.12
CA CYS A 81 0.60 -7.92 2.75
C CYS A 81 1.13 -7.97 1.30
N LEU A 82 1.52 -6.84 0.72
CA LEU A 82 2.28 -6.79 -0.53
C LEU A 82 3.72 -7.18 -0.16
N ASP A 83 4.11 -8.44 -0.36
CA ASP A 83 5.52 -8.79 -0.31
C ASP A 83 6.17 -8.28 -1.60
N PRO A 84 6.98 -7.20 -1.57
CA PRO A 84 7.56 -6.64 -2.78
C PRO A 84 8.50 -7.63 -3.49
N ASN A 85 8.91 -8.71 -2.83
CA ASN A 85 9.73 -9.77 -3.43
C ASN A 85 8.89 -10.79 -4.24
N ARG A 86 7.57 -10.81 -4.08
CA ARG A 86 6.65 -11.71 -4.81
C ARG A 86 6.20 -11.10 -6.12
N LEU A 87 7.15 -10.86 -7.02
CA LEU A 87 6.89 -10.31 -8.35
C LEU A 87 5.81 -11.11 -9.11
N ASP A 88 5.77 -12.42 -8.90
CA ASP A 88 4.78 -13.36 -9.45
C ASP A 88 3.33 -13.09 -9.01
N HIS A 89 3.11 -12.31 -7.95
CA HIS A 89 1.78 -11.87 -7.55
C HIS A 89 1.36 -10.56 -8.23
N PHE A 90 2.31 -9.72 -8.63
CA PHE A 90 2.02 -8.43 -9.27
C PHE A 90 1.97 -8.54 -10.79
N PHE A 91 2.82 -9.40 -11.36
CA PHE A 91 3.13 -9.42 -12.77
C PHE A 91 2.82 -10.77 -13.40
N ASP A 92 2.34 -10.73 -14.64
CA ASP A 92 2.34 -11.87 -15.53
C ASP A 92 3.70 -11.91 -16.23
N MET A 93 4.47 -12.98 -16.01
CA MET A 93 5.85 -13.10 -16.49
C MET A 93 5.94 -14.37 -17.34
N ASP A 94 6.61 -14.24 -18.48
CA ASP A 94 6.90 -15.32 -19.42
C ASP A 94 8.41 -15.45 -19.65
N ASP A 95 8.80 -16.37 -20.54
CA ASP A 95 10.21 -16.63 -20.86
C ASP A 95 10.93 -15.43 -21.53
N ALA A 96 10.18 -14.44 -22.03
CA ALA A 96 10.72 -13.21 -22.60
C ALA A 96 10.93 -12.10 -21.56
N THR A 97 10.50 -12.33 -20.32
CA THR A 97 10.56 -11.35 -19.24
C THR A 97 11.92 -11.40 -18.53
N GLU A 98 12.62 -10.27 -18.48
CA GLU A 98 13.86 -10.14 -17.69
C GLU A 98 13.58 -9.43 -16.36
N ILE A 99 14.30 -9.81 -15.30
CA ILE A 99 14.20 -9.13 -13.99
C ILE A 99 15.45 -8.28 -13.81
N ILE A 100 15.29 -6.96 -13.76
CA ILE A 100 16.42 -6.03 -13.61
C ILE A 100 16.27 -5.14 -12.37
N PRO A 101 17.37 -4.63 -11.80
CA PRO A 101 17.33 -3.67 -10.70
C PRO A 101 16.53 -2.41 -11.06
N ILE A 102 15.71 -1.91 -10.14
CA ILE A 102 14.94 -0.67 -10.34
C ILE A 102 15.86 0.55 -10.55
N SER A 103 17.09 0.48 -10.04
CA SER A 103 18.12 1.52 -10.22
C SER A 103 18.61 1.65 -11.66
N TRP A 104 18.38 0.64 -12.52
CA TRP A 104 18.75 0.67 -13.93
C TRP A 104 17.69 1.30 -14.83
N LEU A 105 16.50 1.56 -14.27
CA LEU A 105 15.37 2.12 -14.99
C LEU A 105 15.32 3.65 -14.89
N ARG A 106 14.97 4.30 -15.99
CA ARG A 106 14.76 5.75 -16.11
C ARG A 106 13.31 6.02 -16.52
N PRO A 107 12.46 6.56 -15.63
CA PRO A 107 11.09 6.91 -16.01
C PRO A 107 11.11 8.09 -16.98
N THR A 108 10.35 7.97 -18.07
CA THR A 108 10.21 9.02 -19.10
C THR A 108 9.06 10.00 -18.78
N ARG A 109 8.15 9.63 -17.85
CA ARG A 109 7.00 10.46 -17.46
C ARG A 109 6.56 10.22 -16.02
N LYS A 110 6.20 11.27 -15.29
CA LYS A 110 5.56 11.20 -13.95
C LYS A 110 4.14 11.78 -14.04
N ARG A 111 3.12 10.98 -13.73
CA ARG A 111 1.70 11.39 -13.74
C ARG A 111 1.04 11.03 -12.40
N PRO A 112 0.79 11.99 -11.50
CA PRO A 112 0.27 11.72 -10.15
C PRO A 112 -1.00 10.85 -10.13
N MET A 113 -1.99 11.19 -10.95
CA MET A 113 -3.23 10.41 -11.08
C MET A 113 -2.99 8.98 -11.59
N GLY A 114 -2.01 8.81 -12.49
CA GLY A 114 -1.62 7.48 -12.98
C GLY A 114 -0.97 6.62 -11.90
N ILE A 115 -0.18 7.23 -11.01
CA ILE A 115 0.47 6.56 -9.88
C ILE A 115 -0.57 6.09 -8.87
N ALA A 116 -1.51 6.96 -8.48
CA ALA A 116 -2.61 6.60 -7.58
C ALA A 116 -3.46 5.43 -8.12
N ASN A 117 -3.82 5.47 -9.40
CA ASN A 117 -4.51 4.37 -10.08
C ASN A 117 -3.63 3.11 -10.19
N GLY A 118 -2.33 3.30 -10.43
CA GLY A 118 -1.33 2.24 -10.50
C GLY A 118 -1.24 1.45 -9.20
N PHE A 119 -1.23 2.15 -8.06
CA PHE A 119 -1.20 1.57 -6.73
C PHE A 119 -2.42 0.66 -6.50
N THR A 120 -3.61 1.17 -6.78
CA THR A 120 -4.87 0.41 -6.65
C THR A 120 -4.85 -0.85 -7.52
N LYS A 121 -4.40 -0.74 -8.77
CA LYS A 121 -4.32 -1.88 -9.69
C LYS A 121 -3.26 -2.91 -9.28
N MET A 122 -2.07 -2.47 -8.84
CA MET A 122 -1.02 -3.39 -8.36
C MET A 122 -1.50 -4.18 -7.14
N ARG A 123 -2.22 -3.52 -6.23
CA ARG A 123 -2.85 -4.20 -5.10
C ARG A 123 -3.91 -5.21 -5.55
N GLN A 124 -4.82 -4.83 -6.44
CA GLN A 124 -5.85 -5.73 -6.93
C GLN A 124 -5.26 -6.95 -7.66
N ALA A 125 -4.18 -6.74 -8.43
CA ALA A 125 -3.43 -7.81 -9.09
C ALA A 125 -2.81 -8.77 -8.07
N TYR A 126 -2.11 -8.25 -7.05
CA TYR A 126 -1.51 -9.05 -5.99
C TYR A 126 -2.53 -9.93 -5.23
N GLN A 127 -3.73 -9.40 -5.04
CA GLN A 127 -4.83 -10.09 -4.38
C GLN A 127 -5.56 -11.09 -5.30
N GLY A 128 -5.23 -11.14 -6.60
CA GLY A 128 -5.94 -11.94 -7.59
C GLY A 128 -7.33 -11.43 -7.96
N SER A 129 -7.67 -10.21 -7.58
CA SER A 129 -8.99 -9.59 -7.85
C SER A 129 -9.12 -9.08 -9.29
N ILE A 130 -8.00 -8.81 -9.95
CA ILE A 130 -7.89 -8.50 -11.38
C ILE A 130 -6.72 -9.29 -11.97
N PRO A 131 -6.62 -9.43 -13.31
CA PRO A 131 -5.44 -10.01 -13.93
C PRO A 131 -4.15 -9.31 -13.48
N ARG A 132 -3.07 -10.08 -13.38
CA ARG A 132 -1.73 -9.56 -13.08
C ARG A 132 -1.31 -8.58 -14.16
N ARG A 133 -0.39 -7.68 -13.81
CA ARG A 133 0.07 -6.63 -14.71
C ARG A 133 1.09 -7.17 -15.69
N ASN A 134 1.15 -6.59 -16.88
CA ASN A 134 2.25 -6.88 -17.81
C ASN A 134 3.59 -6.35 -17.24
N PRO A 135 4.72 -6.94 -17.64
CA PRO A 135 6.06 -6.39 -17.39
C PRO A 135 6.20 -4.98 -17.95
N ILE A 136 7.21 -4.26 -17.47
CA ILE A 136 7.48 -2.88 -17.90
C ILE A 136 8.17 -2.88 -19.26
N SER A 137 7.62 -2.14 -20.23
CA SER A 137 8.24 -1.99 -21.55
C SER A 137 9.36 -0.96 -21.49
N ILE A 138 10.55 -1.34 -21.95
CA ILE A 138 11.77 -0.55 -21.87
C ILE A 138 12.48 -0.43 -23.22
N ARG A 139 13.40 0.52 -23.34
CA ARG A 139 14.40 0.57 -24.42
C ARG A 139 15.75 0.96 -23.84
N PRO A 140 16.87 0.64 -24.51
CA PRO A 140 18.17 1.18 -24.13
C PRO A 140 18.14 2.71 -24.01
N ASN A 141 18.73 3.25 -22.95
CA ASN A 141 18.90 4.68 -22.80
C ASN A 141 19.92 5.19 -23.85
N ALA A 142 19.65 6.37 -24.41
CA ALA A 142 20.45 6.92 -25.49
C ALA A 142 21.78 7.54 -25.03
N GLU A 143 21.86 7.98 -23.77
CA GLU A 143 22.97 8.78 -23.23
C GLU A 143 23.87 7.96 -22.30
N GLU A 144 23.27 7.11 -21.48
CA GLU A 144 23.95 6.31 -20.46
C GLU A 144 23.91 4.82 -20.83
N LYS A 145 25.09 4.19 -20.90
CA LYS A 145 25.21 2.74 -21.12
C LYS A 145 24.66 1.97 -19.92
N ASP A 146 24.12 0.79 -20.18
CA ASP A 146 23.58 -0.14 -19.17
C ASP A 146 22.34 0.36 -18.40
N LEU A 147 21.72 1.43 -18.88
CA LEU A 147 20.46 1.96 -18.38
C LEU A 147 19.35 1.86 -19.43
N PHE A 148 18.12 1.88 -18.95
CA PHE A 148 16.94 1.71 -19.80
C PHE A 148 15.87 2.78 -19.55
N ASP A 149 15.35 3.37 -20.62
CA ASP A 149 14.19 4.25 -20.57
C ASP A 149 12.91 3.42 -20.48
N ILE A 150 11.99 3.83 -19.61
CA ILE A 150 10.66 3.22 -19.52
C ILE A 150 9.75 3.80 -20.60
N ILE A 151 9.32 2.97 -21.56
CA ILE A 151 8.33 3.32 -22.58
C ILE A 151 6.92 3.27 -21.98
N ASP A 152 6.57 2.15 -21.33
CA ASP A 152 5.30 1.99 -20.63
C ASP A 152 5.48 1.31 -19.26
N GLY A 153 4.56 1.58 -18.33
CA GLY A 153 4.69 1.13 -16.95
C GLY A 153 5.32 2.15 -15.99
N ASN A 154 5.46 3.42 -16.41
CA ASN A 154 6.00 4.49 -15.56
C ASN A 154 5.28 4.62 -14.20
N SER A 155 3.95 4.52 -14.18
CA SER A 155 3.19 4.54 -12.92
C SER A 155 3.48 3.31 -12.05
N THR A 156 3.67 2.15 -12.67
CA THR A 156 4.07 0.92 -11.98
C THR A 156 5.45 1.09 -11.34
N TYR A 157 6.41 1.67 -12.05
CA TYR A 157 7.74 1.96 -11.50
C TYR A 157 7.68 2.82 -10.24
N PHE A 158 6.92 3.91 -10.26
CA PHE A 158 6.82 4.78 -9.07
C PHE A 158 6.15 4.05 -7.90
N VAL A 159 5.09 3.27 -8.16
CA VAL A 159 4.44 2.47 -7.12
C VAL A 159 5.40 1.41 -6.56
N ALA A 160 6.09 0.69 -7.43
CA ALA A 160 7.09 -0.31 -7.07
C ALA A 160 8.18 0.28 -6.17
N LYS A 161 8.70 1.46 -6.53
CA LYS A 161 9.66 2.19 -5.70
C LYS A 161 9.06 2.59 -4.35
N GLN A 162 7.81 3.06 -4.31
CA GLN A 162 7.12 3.42 -3.06
C GLN A 162 6.91 2.22 -2.14
N ILE A 163 6.62 1.04 -2.68
CA ILE A 163 6.41 -0.18 -1.89
C ILE A 163 7.69 -0.98 -1.64
N GLY A 164 8.86 -0.44 -2.00
CA GLY A 164 10.17 -1.04 -1.67
C GLY A 164 10.61 -2.20 -2.57
N MET A 165 10.10 -2.30 -3.81
CA MET A 165 10.62 -3.28 -4.77
C MET A 165 12.04 -2.91 -5.21
N MET A 166 12.93 -3.90 -5.19
CA MET A 166 14.34 -3.74 -5.60
C MET A 166 14.57 -4.01 -7.09
N SER A 167 13.73 -4.83 -7.70
CA SER A 167 13.80 -5.22 -9.10
C SER A 167 12.41 -5.27 -9.72
N LEU A 168 12.35 -5.16 -11.04
CA LEU A 168 11.11 -5.18 -11.80
C LEU A 168 11.24 -6.08 -13.03
N PRO A 169 10.18 -6.81 -13.39
CA PRO A 169 10.11 -7.51 -14.67
C PRO A 169 9.97 -6.52 -15.81
N VAL A 170 10.76 -6.72 -16.86
CA VAL A 170 10.83 -5.86 -18.04
C VAL A 170 10.79 -6.65 -19.34
N VAL A 171 10.39 -5.98 -20.42
CA VAL A 171 10.46 -6.47 -21.80
C VAL A 171 10.94 -5.33 -22.71
N LEU A 172 11.70 -5.67 -23.75
CA LEU A 172 12.18 -4.72 -24.78
C LEU A 172 11.09 -4.33 -25.79
#